data_AF-A0A1N6WDH8-F1
#
_entry.id   AF-A0A1N6WDH8-F1
#
_cell.length_a   1.000
_cell.length_b   1.000
_cell.length_c   1.000
_cell.angle_alpha   90.00
_cell.angle_beta   90.00
_cell.angle_gamma   90.00
#
_symmetry.space_group_name_H-M   'P 1'
#
loop_
_entity.id
_entity.type
_entity.pdbx_description
1 polymer ?
#
loop_
_entity_poly.entity_id
_entity_poly.type
_entity_poly.pdbx_seq_one_letter_code
_entity_poly.pdbx_strand_id
1 'polypeptide(L)'
;MNMTKHALLGLCLTVTAGLAPLAQAASWVEITDPAKSGFLVGGNTVTYGSVAADSVWVYDGANPPGAQSAAAILNLVSSKFGLPSSGTGSLVVAAQGDLESGKSGSFTVNSSFDYLAVHYGRGELLFHWDTPLAANTLFSIANLPRGLSNFRAYSSVSAVPEPATYGMLMLGLGLVGFAARRRRA
;
A
#
# COMPACT_ATOMS: atom_id res chain seq x y z
N MET A 1 28.32 63.37 -46.11
CA MET A 1 29.28 62.70 -47.01
C MET A 1 30.12 61.75 -46.15
N ASN A 2 30.23 60.48 -46.58
CA ASN A 2 30.95 59.35 -45.96
C ASN A 2 30.21 58.71 -44.77
N MET A 3 29.34 57.70 -44.91
CA MET A 3 29.48 56.33 -45.48
C MET A 3 30.65 55.52 -44.92
N THR A 4 30.35 54.68 -43.93
CA THR A 4 30.95 53.33 -43.79
C THR A 4 29.98 52.44 -43.01
N LYS A 5 29.39 51.48 -43.73
CA LYS A 5 28.66 50.32 -43.22
C LYS A 5 29.68 49.26 -42.79
N HIS A 6 29.53 48.69 -41.61
CA HIS A 6 30.13 47.40 -41.26
C HIS A 6 29.06 46.52 -40.61
N ALA A 7 28.48 45.64 -41.41
CA ALA A 7 27.81 44.45 -40.93
C ALA A 7 28.89 43.37 -40.76
N LEU A 8 28.94 42.71 -39.61
CA LEU A 8 29.38 41.31 -39.58
C LEU A 8 28.96 40.61 -38.27
N LEU A 9 28.28 39.49 -38.49
CA LEU A 9 28.31 38.24 -37.73
C LEU A 9 27.63 38.20 -36.36
N GLY A 10 26.42 37.65 -36.39
CA GLY A 10 25.74 37.13 -35.22
C GLY A 10 26.48 35.93 -34.63
N LEU A 11 26.51 35.91 -33.30
CA LEU A 11 26.71 34.70 -32.53
C LEU A 11 25.37 34.39 -31.85
N CYS A 12 24.56 33.59 -32.54
CA CYS A 12 23.43 32.90 -31.93
C CYS A 12 24.04 31.89 -30.95
N LEU A 13 24.12 32.25 -29.68
CA LEU A 13 24.51 31.31 -28.63
C LEU A 13 23.32 30.37 -28.41
N THR A 14 23.18 29.37 -29.26
CA THR A 14 22.34 28.22 -28.98
C THR A 14 22.99 27.49 -27.81
N VAL A 15 22.54 27.80 -26.59
CA VAL A 15 22.69 26.87 -25.47
C VAL A 15 21.83 25.68 -25.85
N THR A 16 22.47 24.67 -26.45
CA THR A 16 21.91 23.33 -26.53
C THR A 16 21.81 22.89 -25.07
N ALA A 17 20.66 23.16 -24.45
CA ALA A 17 20.26 22.45 -23.26
C ALA A 17 20.21 20.99 -23.68
N GLY A 18 21.28 20.25 -23.42
CA GLY A 18 21.26 18.81 -23.49
C GLY A 18 20.11 18.40 -22.57
N LEU A 19 19.01 17.95 -23.19
CA LEU A 19 17.95 17.22 -22.51
C LEU A 19 18.59 15.89 -22.07
N ALA A 20 19.46 15.95 -21.07
CA ALA A 20 19.64 14.82 -20.20
C ALA A 20 18.24 14.57 -19.62
N PRO A 21 17.65 13.39 -19.79
CA PRO A 21 16.44 13.06 -19.06
C PRO A 21 16.79 13.27 -17.59
N LEU A 22 16.16 14.25 -16.95
CA LEU A 22 16.18 14.33 -15.50
C LEU A 22 15.72 12.94 -15.04
N ALA A 23 16.60 12.19 -14.38
CA ALA A 23 16.24 10.93 -13.77
C ALA A 23 15.12 11.26 -12.79
N GLN A 24 13.86 11.05 -13.21
CA GLN A 24 12.71 11.29 -12.37
C GLN A 24 12.87 10.33 -11.19
N ALA A 25 13.13 10.88 -10.00
CA ALA A 25 13.14 10.10 -8.79
C ALA A 25 11.80 9.41 -8.71
N ALA A 26 11.81 8.08 -8.67
CA ALA A 26 10.58 7.31 -8.57
C ALA A 26 9.79 7.81 -7.35
N SER A 27 8.53 8.16 -7.59
CA SER A 27 7.60 8.61 -6.57
C SER A 27 6.57 7.52 -6.33
N TRP A 28 6.06 7.49 -5.11
CA TRP A 28 4.87 6.70 -4.80
C TRP A 28 3.66 7.24 -5.54
N VAL A 29 2.91 6.35 -6.19
CA VAL A 29 1.65 6.67 -6.88
C VAL A 29 0.56 5.81 -6.27
N GLU A 30 -0.53 6.43 -5.84
CA GLU A 30 -1.73 5.72 -5.41
C GLU A 30 -2.64 5.45 -6.60
N ILE A 31 -3.20 4.25 -6.63
CA ILE A 31 -4.24 3.84 -7.56
C ILE A 31 -5.44 3.45 -6.70
N THR A 32 -6.51 4.22 -6.81
CA THR A 32 -7.79 3.98 -6.13
C THR A 32 -8.64 3.05 -6.98
N ASP A 33 -9.32 2.10 -6.34
CA ASP A 33 -10.18 1.09 -6.98
C ASP A 33 -9.54 0.35 -8.18
N PRO A 34 -8.28 -0.14 -8.07
CA PRO A 34 -7.59 -0.74 -9.20
C PRO A 34 -8.31 -2.00 -9.70
N ALA A 35 -8.61 -2.07 -10.99
CA ALA A 35 -9.18 -3.27 -11.58
C ALA A 35 -8.20 -4.45 -11.51
N LYS A 36 -8.70 -5.66 -11.18
CA LYS A 36 -7.91 -6.91 -11.22
C LYS A 36 -7.31 -7.22 -12.60
N SER A 37 -7.98 -6.75 -13.67
CA SER A 37 -7.48 -6.84 -15.05
C SER A 37 -6.21 -6.03 -15.27
N GLY A 38 -5.88 -5.14 -14.34
CA GLY A 38 -4.54 -4.65 -14.11
C GLY A 38 -4.41 -3.14 -14.06
N PHE A 39 -3.21 -2.71 -13.68
CA PHE A 39 -2.77 -1.32 -13.64
C PHE A 39 -1.32 -1.21 -14.14
N LEU A 40 -0.89 -0.01 -14.52
CA LEU A 40 0.43 0.19 -15.12
C LEU A 40 1.52 0.31 -14.05
N VAL A 41 2.59 -0.47 -14.20
CA VAL A 41 3.82 -0.40 -13.40
C VAL A 41 5.01 -0.56 -14.34
N GLY A 42 5.89 0.45 -14.44
CA GLY A 42 7.07 0.39 -15.29
C GLY A 42 6.80 0.09 -16.77
N GLY A 43 5.62 0.49 -17.26
CA GLY A 43 5.16 0.22 -18.63
C GLY A 43 4.48 -1.13 -18.82
N ASN A 44 4.40 -1.99 -17.81
CA ASN A 44 3.68 -3.26 -17.86
C ASN A 44 2.29 -3.15 -17.25
N THR A 45 1.32 -3.85 -17.83
CA THR A 45 0.01 -4.09 -17.21
C THR A 45 0.12 -5.20 -16.18
N VAL A 46 0.27 -4.82 -14.91
CA VAL A 46 0.32 -5.74 -13.76
C VAL A 46 -1.09 -6.15 -13.39
N THR A 47 -1.34 -7.46 -13.35
CA THR A 47 -2.64 -8.00 -12.92
C THR A 47 -2.52 -8.64 -11.55
N TYR A 48 -3.63 -8.69 -10.81
CA TYR A 48 -3.64 -9.29 -9.48
C TYR A 48 -5.02 -9.86 -9.15
N GLY A 49 -5.11 -10.64 -8.07
CA GLY A 49 -6.34 -11.22 -7.58
C GLY A 49 -6.12 -12.06 -6.33
N SER A 50 -7.11 -12.81 -5.85
CA SER A 50 -8.44 -13.07 -6.45
C SER A 50 -9.50 -12.00 -6.15
N VAL A 51 -9.27 -11.14 -5.16
CA VAL A 51 -10.18 -10.06 -4.72
C VAL A 51 -9.62 -8.71 -5.16
N ALA A 52 -10.48 -7.81 -5.64
CA ALA A 52 -10.07 -6.45 -6.00
C ALA A 52 -9.70 -5.68 -4.72
N ALA A 53 -8.58 -4.97 -4.74
CA ALA A 53 -8.17 -4.06 -3.68
C ALA A 53 -8.90 -2.74 -3.84
N ASP A 54 -9.16 -2.08 -2.72
CA ASP A 54 -9.76 -0.74 -2.67
C ASP A 54 -8.69 0.32 -3.00
N SER A 55 -7.42 0.04 -2.69
CA SER A 55 -6.31 0.89 -3.11
C SER A 55 -5.00 0.12 -3.24
N VAL A 56 -4.15 0.60 -4.16
CA VAL A 56 -2.79 0.11 -4.34
C VAL A 56 -1.82 1.27 -4.47
N TRP A 57 -0.83 1.32 -3.59
CA TRP A 57 0.32 2.19 -3.73
C TRP A 57 1.41 1.48 -4.52
N VAL A 58 1.91 2.17 -5.54
CA VAL A 58 2.96 1.69 -6.43
C VAL A 58 4.21 2.54 -6.24
N TYR A 59 5.33 1.87 -6.00
CA TYR A 59 6.65 2.46 -6.14
C TYR A 59 7.46 1.65 -7.14
N ASP A 60 7.86 2.29 -8.23
CA ASP A 60 8.68 1.69 -9.28
C ASP A 60 10.00 2.47 -9.42
N GLY A 61 10.97 2.15 -8.57
CA GLY A 61 12.14 3.00 -8.38
C GLY A 61 13.43 2.29 -7.98
N ALA A 62 14.36 3.05 -7.40
CA ALA A 62 15.64 2.57 -6.92
C ALA A 62 15.56 2.07 -5.46
N ASN A 63 14.71 1.07 -5.18
CA ASN A 63 14.25 0.70 -3.84
C ASN A 63 13.49 1.86 -3.16
N PRO A 64 12.38 1.59 -2.45
CA PRO A 64 11.78 2.65 -1.65
C PRO A 64 12.82 3.15 -0.62
N PRO A 65 12.92 4.47 -0.36
CA PRO A 65 13.90 4.99 0.57
C PRO A 65 13.68 4.38 1.97
N GLY A 66 14.62 3.56 2.41
CA GLY A 66 14.54 2.80 3.66
C GLY A 66 15.12 1.39 3.54
N ALA A 67 15.56 0.82 4.65
CA ALA A 67 15.94 -0.59 4.69
C ALA A 67 14.73 -1.48 4.36
N GLN A 68 14.92 -2.65 3.74
CA GLN A 68 13.86 -3.64 3.49
C GLN A 68 13.51 -4.49 4.73
N SER A 69 13.83 -3.98 5.92
CA SER A 69 13.56 -4.71 7.16
C SER A 69 12.05 -4.78 7.42
N ALA A 70 11.63 -5.76 8.22
CA ALA A 70 10.22 -5.92 8.61
C ALA A 70 9.62 -4.65 9.20
N ALA A 71 10.35 -3.99 10.11
CA ALA A 71 9.91 -2.76 10.74
C ALA A 71 9.80 -1.59 9.74
N ALA A 72 10.71 -1.51 8.77
CA ALA A 72 10.70 -0.44 7.79
C ALA A 72 9.52 -0.57 6.82
N ILE A 73 9.21 -1.80 6.35
CA ILE A 73 8.03 -2.02 5.51
C ILE A 73 6.73 -1.78 6.29
N LEU A 74 6.66 -2.17 7.57
CA LEU A 74 5.51 -1.86 8.41
C LEU A 74 5.30 -0.34 8.51
N ASN A 75 6.35 0.42 8.84
CA ASN A 75 6.30 1.88 8.92
C ASN A 75 5.91 2.51 7.59
N LEU A 76 6.38 1.95 6.47
CA LEU A 76 6.04 2.40 5.13
C LEU A 76 4.55 2.21 4.83
N VAL A 77 3.99 1.02 5.11
CA VAL A 77 2.55 0.74 4.95
C VAL A 77 1.75 1.67 5.84
N SER A 78 2.07 1.77 7.12
CA SER A 78 1.38 2.67 8.05
C SER A 78 1.43 4.12 7.59
N SER A 79 2.58 4.59 7.09
CA SER A 79 2.73 5.96 6.59
C SER A 79 1.91 6.21 5.31
N LYS A 80 1.82 5.24 4.40
CA LYS A 80 1.11 5.42 3.12
C LYS A 80 -0.39 5.41 3.27
N PHE A 81 -0.90 4.60 4.20
CA PHE A 81 -2.33 4.51 4.48
C PHE A 81 -2.78 5.38 5.66
N GLY A 82 -1.89 6.20 6.25
CA GLY A 82 -2.25 7.12 7.34
C GLY A 82 -2.67 6.40 8.64
N LEU A 83 -2.09 5.24 8.91
CA LEU A 83 -2.48 4.37 10.03
C LEU A 83 -1.76 4.75 11.33
N PRO A 84 -2.41 4.56 12.49
CA PRO A 84 -1.77 4.79 13.77
C PRO A 84 -0.65 3.77 14.00
N SER A 85 0.39 4.18 14.73
CA SER A 85 1.52 3.31 15.09
C SER A 85 1.20 2.31 16.21
N SER A 86 0.07 2.48 16.91
CA SER A 86 -0.34 1.64 18.03
C SER A 86 -1.84 1.73 18.28
N GLY A 87 -2.41 0.71 18.94
CA GLY A 87 -3.83 0.68 19.30
C GLY A 87 -4.74 0.28 18.15
N THR A 88 -6.03 0.59 18.24
CA THR A 88 -7.00 0.30 17.18
C THR A 88 -6.59 0.94 15.85
N GLY A 89 -6.66 0.17 14.77
CA GLY A 89 -6.25 0.58 13.42
C GLY A 89 -4.75 0.43 13.15
N SER A 90 -3.92 0.13 14.17
CA SER A 90 -2.49 -0.14 13.96
C SER A 90 -2.27 -1.52 13.34
N LEU A 91 -1.12 -1.71 12.71
CA LEU A 91 -0.81 -2.95 11.99
C LEU A 91 -0.08 -3.96 12.86
N VAL A 92 -0.50 -5.22 12.73
CA VAL A 92 0.23 -6.39 13.23
C VAL A 92 0.59 -7.27 12.04
N VAL A 93 1.79 -7.88 12.05
CA VAL A 93 2.21 -8.80 10.99
C VAL A 93 1.31 -10.04 11.03
N ALA A 94 0.64 -10.30 9.91
CA ALA A 94 -0.20 -11.49 9.71
C ALA A 94 0.63 -12.64 9.14
N ALA A 95 1.50 -12.35 8.17
CA ALA A 95 2.44 -13.29 7.58
C ALA A 95 3.56 -12.58 6.82
N GLN A 96 4.65 -13.31 6.56
CA GLN A 96 5.71 -12.90 5.65
C GLN A 96 6.29 -14.14 4.98
N GLY A 97 6.84 -13.98 3.78
CA GLY A 97 7.49 -15.08 3.08
C GLY A 97 8.23 -14.63 1.84
N ASP A 98 9.18 -15.45 1.42
CA ASP A 98 9.87 -15.28 0.15
C ASP A 98 9.02 -15.86 -0.99
N LEU A 99 9.15 -15.25 -2.17
CA LEU A 99 8.48 -15.69 -3.39
C LEU A 99 9.53 -16.16 -4.38
N GLU A 100 9.16 -17.15 -5.20
CA GLU A 100 10.01 -17.56 -6.31
C GLU A 100 10.31 -16.36 -7.22
N SER A 101 11.58 -16.21 -7.60
CA SER A 101 12.02 -15.11 -8.45
C SER A 101 11.46 -15.26 -9.86
N GLY A 102 10.28 -14.66 -10.09
CA GLY A 102 9.58 -14.60 -11.36
C GLY A 102 8.75 -13.31 -11.47
N LYS A 103 8.30 -12.95 -12.67
CA LYS A 103 7.45 -11.75 -12.88
C LYS A 103 5.98 -11.97 -12.48
N SER A 104 5.66 -13.20 -12.08
CA SER A 104 4.33 -13.63 -11.66
C SER A 104 4.49 -14.67 -10.55
N GLY A 105 3.51 -14.72 -9.65
CA GLY A 105 3.54 -15.65 -8.53
C GLY A 105 2.24 -15.62 -7.75
N SER A 106 2.12 -16.56 -6.82
CA SER A 106 0.96 -16.66 -5.95
C SER A 106 1.34 -17.24 -4.60
N PHE A 107 0.60 -16.86 -3.58
CA PHE A 107 0.75 -17.40 -2.22
C PHE A 107 -0.59 -17.38 -1.49
N THR A 108 -0.65 -18.10 -0.36
CA THR A 108 -1.75 -18.06 0.58
C THR A 108 -1.23 -17.62 1.95
N VAL A 109 -2.09 -16.98 2.74
CA VAL A 109 -1.81 -16.61 4.13
C VAL A 109 -2.82 -17.34 5.01
N ASN A 110 -2.36 -18.02 6.06
CA ASN A 110 -3.20 -18.84 6.95
C ASN A 110 -4.05 -18.03 7.94
N SER A 111 -3.98 -16.70 7.87
CA SER A 111 -4.72 -15.73 8.68
C SER A 111 -5.41 -14.71 7.77
N SER A 112 -6.39 -13.99 8.32
CA SER A 112 -7.05 -12.89 7.61
C SER A 112 -6.17 -11.63 7.66
N PHE A 113 -6.12 -10.87 6.57
CA PHE A 113 -5.29 -9.67 6.44
C PHE A 113 -5.97 -8.64 5.54
N ASP A 114 -5.70 -7.36 5.79
CA ASP A 114 -6.27 -6.21 5.09
C ASP A 114 -5.21 -5.35 4.39
N TYR A 115 -3.93 -5.54 4.72
CA TYR A 115 -2.82 -4.90 4.01
C TYR A 115 -1.81 -5.92 3.52
N LEU A 116 -1.24 -5.66 2.35
CA LEU A 116 -0.21 -6.51 1.77
C LEU A 116 0.88 -5.67 1.11
N ALA A 117 2.11 -5.87 1.51
CA ALA A 117 3.29 -5.37 0.81
C ALA A 117 3.88 -6.49 -0.07
N VAL A 118 4.15 -6.20 -1.33
CA VAL A 118 4.80 -7.10 -2.29
C VAL A 118 6.06 -6.44 -2.84
N HIS A 119 7.21 -7.05 -2.56
CA HIS A 119 8.49 -6.60 -3.06
C HIS A 119 8.82 -7.24 -4.41
N TYR A 120 9.25 -6.42 -5.38
CA TYR A 120 9.68 -6.88 -6.70
C TYR A 120 10.90 -6.12 -7.23
N GLY A 121 12.07 -6.77 -7.17
CA GLY A 121 13.34 -6.23 -7.65
C GLY A 121 13.76 -4.94 -6.94
N ARG A 122 13.28 -3.78 -7.42
CA ARG A 122 13.53 -2.47 -6.81
C ARG A 122 12.27 -1.67 -6.51
N GLY A 123 11.11 -2.27 -6.76
CA GLY A 123 9.81 -1.68 -6.54
C GLY A 123 9.07 -2.34 -5.39
N GLU A 124 8.01 -1.68 -4.96
CA GLU A 124 7.13 -2.13 -3.89
C GLU A 124 5.69 -1.84 -4.29
N LEU A 125 4.80 -2.79 -4.02
CA LEU A 125 3.35 -2.59 -4.11
C LEU A 125 2.75 -2.73 -2.73
N LEU A 126 1.90 -1.79 -2.32
CA LEU A 126 1.16 -1.87 -1.07
C LEU A 126 -0.33 -1.91 -1.39
N PHE A 127 -0.97 -3.03 -1.12
CA PHE A 127 -2.41 -3.24 -1.32
C PHE A 127 -3.14 -3.00 0.00
N HIS A 128 -4.37 -2.49 -0.11
CA HIS A 128 -5.31 -2.38 0.99
C HIS A 128 -6.70 -2.85 0.55
N TRP A 129 -7.38 -3.57 1.44
CA TRP A 129 -8.78 -3.94 1.36
C TRP A 129 -9.54 -3.48 2.60
N ASP A 130 -10.64 -2.75 2.41
CA ASP A 130 -11.57 -2.33 3.47
C ASP A 130 -12.24 -3.55 4.11
N THR A 131 -12.48 -4.59 3.31
CA THR A 131 -12.91 -5.91 3.80
C THR A 131 -11.70 -6.84 3.81
N PRO A 132 -11.20 -7.25 5.00
CA PRO A 132 -10.04 -8.13 5.08
C PRO A 132 -10.22 -9.40 4.25
N LEU A 133 -9.15 -9.82 3.57
CA LEU A 133 -9.13 -11.10 2.88
C LEU A 133 -9.25 -12.22 3.90
N ALA A 134 -10.06 -13.22 3.58
CA ALA A 134 -10.20 -14.40 4.41
C ALA A 134 -8.88 -15.20 4.42
N ALA A 135 -8.64 -15.91 5.52
CA ALA A 135 -7.54 -16.87 5.60
C ALA A 135 -7.61 -17.88 4.44
N ASN A 136 -6.44 -18.24 3.92
CA ASN A 136 -6.21 -19.15 2.81
C ASN A 136 -6.77 -18.67 1.46
N THR A 137 -7.14 -17.39 1.33
CA THR A 137 -7.40 -16.78 0.03
C THR A 137 -6.13 -16.83 -0.82
N LEU A 138 -6.24 -17.36 -2.04
CA LEU A 138 -5.14 -17.32 -3.00
C LEU A 138 -4.97 -15.89 -3.50
N PHE A 139 -3.82 -15.30 -3.18
CA PHE A 139 -3.37 -14.06 -3.80
C PHE A 139 -2.48 -14.41 -4.99
N SER A 140 -2.74 -13.79 -6.14
CA SER A 140 -1.91 -13.92 -7.33
C SER A 140 -1.56 -12.54 -7.87
N ILE A 141 -0.36 -12.43 -8.43
CA ILE A 141 0.13 -11.26 -9.12
C ILE A 141 0.88 -11.68 -10.36
N ALA A 142 0.74 -10.94 -11.45
CA ALA A 142 1.39 -11.26 -12.72
C ALA A 142 1.87 -10.02 -13.47
N ASN A 143 2.82 -10.26 -14.37
CA ASN A 143 3.36 -9.29 -15.33
C ASN A 143 4.14 -8.12 -14.70
N LEU A 144 4.73 -8.31 -13.53
CA LEU A 144 5.60 -7.31 -12.92
C LEU A 144 6.80 -6.97 -13.83
N PRO A 145 7.28 -5.71 -13.83
CA PRO A 145 8.44 -5.32 -14.63
C PRO A 145 9.74 -6.00 -14.18
N ARG A 146 9.80 -6.44 -12.92
CA ARG A 146 10.94 -7.13 -12.32
C ARG A 146 10.48 -8.36 -11.53
N GLY A 147 11.41 -9.22 -11.14
CA GLY A 147 11.12 -10.43 -10.40
C GLY A 147 10.59 -10.14 -8.98
N LEU A 148 9.61 -10.93 -8.55
CA LEU A 148 9.15 -11.02 -7.17
C LEU A 148 10.30 -11.41 -6.23
N SER A 149 10.17 -11.06 -4.96
CA SER A 149 11.16 -11.43 -3.96
C SER A 149 10.53 -11.87 -2.65
N ASN A 150 9.66 -11.05 -2.07
CA ASN A 150 8.98 -11.40 -0.83
C ASN A 150 7.65 -10.65 -0.70
N PHE A 151 6.85 -11.08 0.26
CA PHE A 151 5.63 -10.42 0.66
C PHE A 151 5.55 -10.28 2.18
N ARG A 152 4.76 -9.30 2.62
CA ARG A 152 4.39 -9.10 4.03
C ARG A 152 2.92 -8.74 4.11
N ALA A 153 2.13 -9.56 4.76
CA ALA A 153 0.72 -9.32 5.04
C ALA A 153 0.55 -8.76 6.45
N TYR A 154 -0.37 -7.83 6.63
CA TYR A 154 -0.70 -7.21 7.92
C TYR A 154 -2.21 -7.24 8.15
N SER A 155 -2.58 -7.34 9.42
CA SER A 155 -3.94 -7.19 9.90
C SER A 155 -4.03 -5.91 10.74
N SER A 156 -5.04 -5.07 10.53
CA SER A 156 -5.32 -3.98 11.46
C SER A 156 -5.88 -4.50 12.78
N VAL A 157 -5.50 -3.85 13.89
CA VAL A 157 -6.06 -4.13 15.21
C VAL A 157 -7.50 -3.62 15.24
N SER A 158 -8.46 -4.53 15.30
CA SER A 158 -9.87 -4.16 15.44
C SER A 158 -10.17 -3.62 16.84
N ALA A 159 -11.16 -2.73 16.93
CA ALA A 159 -11.71 -2.34 18.22
C ALA A 159 -12.38 -3.57 18.84
N VAL A 160 -11.78 -4.10 19.91
CA VAL A 160 -12.47 -5.08 20.76
C VAL A 160 -13.43 -4.30 21.64
N PRO A 161 -14.74 -4.58 21.64
CA PRO A 161 -15.67 -3.94 22.57
C PRO A 161 -15.15 -4.14 23.99
N GLU A 162 -14.88 -3.04 24.69
CA GLU A 162 -14.23 -3.15 25.99
C GLU A 162 -15.07 -3.99 26.97
N PRO A 163 -14.45 -4.72 27.92
CA PRO A 163 -15.18 -5.44 28.96
C PRO A 163 -16.20 -4.58 29.70
N ALA A 164 -15.92 -3.27 29.84
CA ALA A 164 -16.84 -2.30 30.42
C ALA A 164 -18.14 -2.17 29.61
N THR A 165 -18.11 -2.29 28.28
CA THR A 165 -19.32 -2.27 27.44
C THR A 165 -20.23 -3.45 27.77
N TYR A 166 -19.65 -4.64 27.91
CA TYR A 166 -20.40 -5.82 28.35
C TYR A 166 -20.87 -5.68 29.80
N GLY A 167 -20.05 -5.10 30.68
CA GLY A 167 -20.41 -4.80 32.06
C GLY A 167 -21.59 -3.83 32.18
N MET A 168 -21.58 -2.76 31.39
CA MET A 168 -22.65 -1.75 31.34
C MET A 168 -23.94 -2.33 30.75
N LEU A 169 -23.84 -3.20 29.75
CA LEU A 169 -24.99 -3.96 29.23
C LEU A 169 -25.60 -4.84 30.34
N MET A 170 -24.78 -5.61 31.05
CA MET A 170 -25.23 -6.48 32.14
C MET A 170 -25.81 -5.68 33.31
N LEU A 171 -25.20 -4.55 33.67
CA LEU A 171 -25.71 -3.65 34.68
C LEU A 171 -27.05 -3.04 34.25
N GLY A 172 -27.18 -2.62 32.99
CA GLY A 172 -28.43 -2.13 32.41
C GLY A 172 -29.54 -3.18 32.48
N LEU A 173 -29.25 -4.42 32.09
CA LEU A 173 -30.20 -5.54 32.16
C LEU A 173 -30.56 -5.90 33.61
N GLY A 174 -29.60 -5.85 34.53
CA GLY A 174 -29.82 -6.05 35.95
C GLY A 174 -30.76 -5.01 36.56
N LEU A 175 -30.56 -3.74 36.22
CA LEU A 175 -31.44 -2.64 36.66
C LEU A 175 -32.85 -2.76 36.08
N VAL A 176 -32.99 -3.12 34.81
CA VAL A 176 -34.31 -3.35 34.18
C VAL A 176 -35.03 -4.52 34.83
N GLY A 177 -34.33 -5.64 35.07
CA GLY A 177 -34.89 -6.80 35.77
C GLY A 177 -35.34 -6.45 37.20
N PHE A 178 -34.52 -5.68 37.93
CA PHE A 178 -34.86 -5.20 39.27
C PHE A 178 -36.10 -4.28 39.27
N ALA A 179 -36.16 -3.31 38.34
CA ALA A 179 -37.29 -2.41 38.21
C ALA A 179 -38.59 -3.15 37.81
N ALA A 180 -38.50 -4.14 36.93
CA ALA A 180 -39.64 -4.98 36.55
C ALA A 180 -40.16 -5.83 37.71
N ARG A 181 -39.27 -6.37 38.56
CA ARG A 181 -39.65 -7.08 39.78
C ARG A 181 -40.42 -6.18 40.75
N ARG A 182 -39.98 -4.94 40.93
CA ARG A 182 -40.64 -3.97 41.83
C ARG A 182 -42.05 -3.58 41.37
N ARG A 183 -42.37 -3.68 40.08
CA ARG A 183 -43.71 -3.36 39.56
C ARG A 183 -44.73 -4.50 39.71
N ARG A 184 -44.27 -5.73 39.99
CA ARG A 184 -45.13 -6.90 40.16
C ARG A 184 -45.43 -7.23 41.64
N ALA A 185 -44.64 -6.69 42.57
CA ALA A 185 -44.93 -6.69 44.01
C ALA A 185 -45.70 -5.42 44.37
#